data_AF-A0A2P8Q5H9-F1
#
_entry.id   AF-A0A2P8Q5H9-F1
#
_cell.length_a   1.000
_cell.length_b   1.000
_cell.length_c   1.000
_cell.angle_alpha   90.00
_cell.angle_beta   90.00
_cell.angle_gamma   90.00
#
_symmetry.space_group_name_H-M   'P 1'
#
loop_
_entity.id
_entity.type
_entity.pdbx_description
1 polymer ?
#
loop_
_entity_poly.entity_id
_entity_poly.type
_entity_poly.pdbx_seq_one_letter_code
_entity_poly.pdbx_strand_id
1 'polypeptide(L)'
;MNVPVPLRSLTLRSPENYRGVLPLLPPKSWRVVPSPPVPPSGTTASDDFTAEGLLEQLGSLHTHRQPGSKAASRHQPLSLLWAISRISADRPRLTPWALFRAEVGPLLAEFGLPGSKVTPEYPFWHLRGSGLWELHGIDREAGSAPGVGALDSTQPVAGLTHTSAELLRDPLIRLQAVIKLCGTYFDGVDQRELLDRVGLAGYATADGLIDGDEDSDDQEGTAATERATGPAARRPRTFSELVRDPAIAREVKELHGHGCQVCGKRLQYKRRPYSEAAHIRGLGKPHNGPDELPNLLCLCPNHHVLFDGLEIYVDVNGMVRNTHGGGSVEQLRRHNGHRIDEAHLDYHRALCELNRVTRS
;
A
#
# COMPACT_ATOMS: atom_id res chain seq x y z
N MET A 1 30.26 37.48 -20.44
CA MET A 1 28.97 37.50 -19.71
C MET A 1 28.13 36.37 -20.28
N ASN A 2 27.99 35.29 -19.51
CA ASN A 2 27.40 34.03 -19.93
C ASN A 2 26.00 33.94 -19.29
N VAL A 3 24.95 34.03 -20.10
CA VAL A 3 23.56 33.90 -19.64
C VAL A 3 23.04 32.53 -20.09
N PRO A 4 22.61 31.64 -19.20
CA PRO A 4 21.98 30.39 -19.60
C PRO A 4 20.55 30.64 -20.08
N VAL A 5 20.25 30.19 -21.30
CA VAL A 5 18.90 30.11 -21.86
C VAL A 5 18.20 28.89 -21.26
N PRO A 6 16.97 29.01 -20.71
CA PRO A 6 16.23 27.85 -20.21
C PRO A 6 15.66 27.03 -21.39
N LEU A 7 15.86 25.71 -21.34
CA LEU A 7 15.26 24.76 -22.28
C LEU A 7 13.74 24.81 -22.16
N ARG A 8 13.08 25.36 -23.19
CA ARG A 8 11.62 25.35 -23.35
C ARG A 8 11.16 24.01 -23.94
N SER A 9 10.14 23.44 -23.30
CA SER A 9 9.11 22.52 -23.80
C SER A 9 9.44 21.57 -24.96
N LEU A 10 9.43 20.26 -24.68
CA LEU A 10 9.22 19.22 -25.68
C LEU A 10 7.80 19.35 -26.27
N THR A 11 7.67 20.05 -27.40
CA THR A 11 6.49 19.94 -28.26
C THR A 11 6.45 18.55 -28.89
N LEU A 12 5.44 17.74 -28.53
CA LEU A 12 5.09 16.51 -29.23
C LEU A 12 4.72 16.86 -30.68
N ARG A 13 5.49 16.34 -31.65
CA ARG A 13 5.23 16.49 -33.09
C ARG A 13 4.30 15.38 -33.59
N SER A 14 3.55 15.66 -34.65
CA SER A 14 2.58 14.73 -35.23
C SER A 14 3.23 13.41 -35.70
N PRO A 15 2.45 12.29 -35.72
CA PRO A 15 2.94 10.96 -36.10
C PRO A 15 3.59 10.88 -37.49
N GLU A 16 3.25 11.78 -38.41
CA GLU A 16 3.81 11.77 -39.77
C GLU A 16 5.31 12.11 -39.81
N ASN A 17 5.82 12.84 -38.81
CA ASN A 17 7.22 13.24 -38.74
C ASN A 17 8.18 12.08 -38.33
N TYR A 18 7.64 10.94 -37.88
CA TYR A 18 8.47 9.79 -37.49
C TYR A 18 8.99 8.96 -38.67
N ARG A 19 8.49 9.19 -39.90
CA ARG A 19 8.96 8.44 -41.08
C ARG A 19 10.43 8.72 -41.45
N GLY A 20 10.97 9.89 -41.11
CA GLY A 20 12.36 10.25 -41.40
C GLY A 20 13.40 9.60 -40.48
N VAL A 21 12.98 9.05 -39.33
CA VAL A 21 13.89 8.50 -38.31
C VAL A 21 13.97 6.97 -38.34
N LEU A 22 13.00 6.31 -39.00
CA LEU A 22 12.96 4.85 -39.19
C LEU A 22 14.23 4.25 -39.80
N PRO A 23 14.96 4.90 -40.74
CA PRO A 23 16.21 4.35 -41.28
C PRO A 23 17.40 4.40 -40.31
N LEU A 24 17.31 5.17 -39.23
CA LEU A 24 18.37 5.31 -38.21
C LEU A 24 18.25 4.28 -37.08
N LEU A 25 17.15 3.53 -37.05
CA LEU A 25 16.96 2.44 -36.09
C LEU A 25 17.64 1.17 -36.61
N PRO A 26 18.37 0.44 -35.74
CA PRO A 26 19.02 -0.81 -36.14
C PRO A 26 17.98 -1.82 -36.66
N PRO A 27 18.29 -2.59 -37.73
CA PRO A 27 17.33 -3.50 -38.33
C PRO A 27 16.91 -4.60 -37.34
N LYS A 28 15.59 -4.79 -37.21
CA LYS A 28 14.95 -5.80 -36.36
C LYS A 28 15.40 -7.22 -36.74
N SER A 29 16.24 -7.83 -35.91
CA SER A 29 16.39 -9.28 -35.83
C SER A 29 15.87 -9.79 -34.49
N TRP A 30 14.56 -9.68 -34.26
CA TRP A 30 13.91 -10.46 -33.21
C TRP A 30 13.70 -11.87 -33.75
N ARG A 31 14.64 -12.78 -33.48
CA ARG A 31 14.35 -14.20 -33.57
C ARG A 31 13.33 -14.51 -32.48
N VAL A 32 12.14 -14.92 -32.86
CA VAL A 32 11.19 -15.57 -31.94
C VAL A 32 11.88 -16.83 -31.44
N VAL A 33 12.38 -16.80 -30.21
CA VAL A 33 12.84 -18.00 -29.51
C VAL A 33 11.56 -18.72 -29.08
N PRO A 34 11.31 -19.96 -29.52
CA PRO A 34 10.21 -20.75 -28.98
C PRO A 34 10.43 -20.92 -27.49
N SER A 35 9.39 -20.70 -26.69
CA SER A 35 9.43 -20.98 -25.25
C SER A 35 9.92 -22.41 -25.03
N PRO A 36 10.87 -22.64 -24.10
CA PRO A 36 11.27 -24.00 -23.77
C PRO A 36 10.06 -24.78 -23.24
N PRO A 37 9.95 -26.10 -23.52
CA PRO A 37 8.87 -26.90 -23.00
C PRO A 37 8.87 -26.85 -21.48
N VAL A 38 7.71 -26.60 -20.89
CA VAL A 38 7.47 -26.72 -19.45
C VAL A 38 7.85 -28.16 -19.04
N PRO A 39 8.85 -28.35 -18.16
CA PRO A 39 9.18 -29.70 -17.69
C PRO A 39 7.99 -30.26 -16.91
N PRO A 40 7.73 -31.57 -16.98
CA PRO A 40 6.65 -32.17 -16.21
C PRO A 40 6.89 -31.93 -14.71
N SER A 41 5.86 -31.43 -14.03
CA SER A 41 5.82 -31.29 -12.59
C SER A 41 6.07 -32.65 -11.94
N GLY A 42 7.28 -32.84 -11.45
CA GLY A 42 7.73 -34.03 -10.75
C GLY A 42 8.73 -33.66 -9.66
N THR A 43 8.18 -33.47 -8.46
CA THR A 43 8.80 -33.75 -7.15
C THR A 43 10.20 -33.21 -6.85
N THR A 44 10.26 -32.16 -6.02
CA THR A 44 10.94 -32.20 -4.71
C THR A 44 10.32 -31.13 -3.83
N ALA A 45 9.73 -31.52 -2.69
CA ALA A 45 9.38 -30.57 -1.63
C ALA A 45 10.68 -30.01 -1.04
N SER A 46 11.08 -28.82 -1.46
CA SER A 46 11.86 -27.92 -0.62
C SER A 46 10.93 -27.36 0.45
N ASP A 47 11.42 -27.16 1.67
CA ASP A 47 10.76 -26.35 2.70
C ASP A 47 10.68 -24.89 2.21
N ASP A 48 9.81 -24.62 1.25
CA ASP A 48 9.59 -23.29 0.71
C ASP A 48 8.89 -22.45 1.79
N PHE A 49 9.58 -21.44 2.28
CA PHE A 49 9.03 -20.49 3.25
C PHE A 49 7.74 -19.86 2.71
N THR A 50 6.61 -20.13 3.37
CA THR A 50 5.26 -19.77 2.88
C THR A 50 4.77 -18.41 3.41
N ALA A 51 3.63 -17.94 2.89
CA ALA A 51 2.94 -16.76 3.40
C ALA A 51 2.55 -16.92 4.88
N GLU A 52 2.07 -18.09 5.26
CA GLU A 52 1.72 -18.42 6.65
C GLU A 52 2.96 -18.37 7.55
N GLY A 53 4.09 -18.95 7.09
CA GLY A 53 5.36 -18.89 7.81
C GLY A 53 5.87 -17.45 8.00
N LEU A 54 5.72 -16.60 6.98
CA LEU A 54 5.99 -15.17 7.08
C LEU A 54 5.15 -14.48 8.16
N LEU A 55 3.84 -14.70 8.15
CA LEU A 55 2.92 -14.08 9.12
C LEU A 55 3.14 -14.61 10.55
N GLU A 56 3.52 -15.88 10.70
CA GLU A 56 3.88 -16.49 11.99
C GLU A 56 5.17 -15.87 12.56
N GLN A 57 6.22 -15.76 11.74
CA GLN A 57 7.47 -15.12 12.15
C GLN A 57 7.29 -13.64 12.49
N LEU A 58 6.49 -12.91 11.71
CA LEU A 58 6.14 -11.52 12.01
C LEU A 58 5.41 -11.40 13.35
N GLY A 59 4.62 -12.39 13.76
CA GLY A 59 3.89 -12.39 15.02
C GLY A 59 4.67 -12.84 16.25
N SER A 60 5.88 -13.39 16.07
CA SER A 60 6.65 -14.07 17.12
C SER A 60 8.07 -13.51 17.26
N LEU A 61 8.26 -12.24 16.91
CA LEU A 61 9.55 -11.56 17.01
C LEU A 61 10.14 -11.63 18.43
N HIS A 62 11.44 -11.92 18.50
CA HIS A 62 12.22 -11.91 19.73
C HIS A 62 12.54 -10.48 20.18
N THR A 63 11.54 -9.80 20.74
CA THR A 63 11.66 -8.41 21.19
C THR A 63 12.19 -8.31 22.62
N HIS A 64 13.16 -7.43 22.85
CA HIS A 64 13.61 -7.08 24.20
C HIS A 64 12.46 -6.48 25.04
N ARG A 65 12.43 -6.79 26.34
CA ARG A 65 11.49 -6.22 27.31
C ARG A 65 12.27 -5.44 28.36
N GLN A 66 11.85 -4.20 28.64
CA GLN A 66 12.48 -3.43 29.71
C GLN A 66 12.17 -4.09 31.08
N PRO A 67 13.14 -4.13 32.02
CA PRO A 67 12.91 -4.61 33.37
C PRO A 67 11.72 -3.90 34.02
N GLY A 68 10.73 -4.66 34.50
CA GLY A 68 9.51 -4.12 35.12
C GLY A 68 8.39 -3.70 34.15
N SER A 69 8.63 -3.72 32.83
CA SER A 69 7.59 -3.46 31.82
C SER A 69 7.06 -4.78 31.23
N LYS A 70 5.74 -4.86 31.07
CA LYS A 70 5.09 -5.95 30.33
C LYS A 70 5.15 -5.74 28.81
N ALA A 71 5.49 -4.53 28.33
CA ALA A 71 5.48 -4.20 26.91
C ALA A 71 6.81 -4.61 26.22
N ALA A 72 6.68 -5.20 25.03
CA ALA A 72 7.78 -5.51 24.14
C ALA A 72 8.33 -4.25 23.47
N SER A 73 9.65 -4.18 23.28
CA SER A 73 10.29 -3.14 22.48
C SER A 73 9.71 -3.09 21.06
N ARG A 74 9.47 -1.87 20.58
CA ARG A 74 8.92 -1.61 19.25
C ARG A 74 9.98 -1.46 18.16
N HIS A 75 11.27 -1.52 18.49
CA HIS A 75 12.35 -1.24 17.53
C HIS A 75 12.33 -2.17 16.31
N GLN A 76 12.22 -3.47 16.55
CA GLN A 76 12.16 -4.47 15.49
C GLN A 76 10.86 -4.38 14.67
N PRO A 77 9.65 -4.36 15.26
CA PRO A 77 8.43 -4.25 14.48
C PRO A 77 8.31 -2.92 13.72
N LEU A 78 8.78 -1.79 14.25
CA LEU A 78 8.82 -0.51 13.50
C LEU A 78 9.73 -0.61 12.28
N SER A 79 10.89 -1.25 12.42
CA SER A 79 11.83 -1.45 11.33
C SER A 79 11.26 -2.39 10.25
N LEU A 80 10.49 -3.41 10.63
CA LEU A 80 9.83 -4.31 9.69
C LEU A 80 8.66 -3.63 8.99
N LEU A 81 7.86 -2.82 9.70
CA LEU A 81 6.78 -2.03 9.09
C LEU A 81 7.34 -1.04 8.06
N TRP A 82 8.42 -0.34 8.40
CA TRP A 82 9.17 0.50 7.47
C TRP A 82 9.69 -0.30 6.26
N ALA A 83 10.25 -1.50 6.47
CA ALA A 83 10.74 -2.31 5.36
C ALA A 83 9.59 -2.80 4.44
N ILE A 84 8.42 -3.09 4.99
CA ILE A 84 7.20 -3.42 4.22
C ILE A 84 6.76 -2.21 3.37
N SER A 85 6.81 -0.99 3.91
CA SER A 85 6.43 0.20 3.14
C SER A 85 7.34 0.43 1.93
N ARG A 86 8.62 0.05 2.03
CA ARG A 86 9.54 0.05 0.89
C ARG A 86 9.10 -0.90 -0.21
N ILE A 87 8.64 -2.11 0.13
CA ILE A 87 8.10 -3.06 -0.86
C ILE A 87 6.84 -2.49 -1.52
N SER A 88 5.94 -1.89 -0.72
CA SER A 88 4.72 -1.23 -1.23
C SER A 88 5.03 -0.10 -2.24
N ALA A 89 6.12 0.63 -2.00
CA ALA A 89 6.57 1.74 -2.82
C ALA A 89 7.54 1.36 -3.96
N ASP A 90 7.73 0.06 -4.24
CA ASP A 90 8.71 -0.46 -5.21
C ASP A 90 10.15 0.03 -4.97
N ARG A 91 10.51 0.32 -3.72
CA ARG A 91 11.86 0.73 -3.32
C ARG A 91 12.76 -0.49 -3.11
N PRO A 92 14.10 -0.35 -3.21
CA PRO A 92 15.03 -1.44 -2.94
C PRO A 92 14.81 -2.05 -1.54
N ARG A 93 14.74 -3.40 -1.48
CA ARG A 93 14.56 -4.15 -0.23
C ARG A 93 15.75 -4.03 0.72
N LEU A 94 16.96 -4.00 0.17
CA LEU A 94 18.21 -3.80 0.92
C LEU A 94 18.52 -2.30 0.98
N THR A 95 18.89 -1.84 2.17
CA THR A 95 19.12 -0.43 2.45
C THR A 95 20.46 -0.25 3.16
N PRO A 96 21.31 0.71 2.72
CA PRO A 96 22.52 1.08 3.44
C PRO A 96 22.22 1.58 4.85
N TRP A 97 23.13 1.28 5.78
CA TRP A 97 23.03 1.68 7.19
C TRP A 97 22.68 3.15 7.38
N ALA A 98 23.34 4.08 6.67
CA ALA A 98 23.06 5.51 6.79
C ALA A 98 21.59 5.86 6.49
N LEU A 99 21.01 5.27 5.44
CA LEU A 99 19.63 5.53 5.05
C LEU A 99 18.65 4.88 6.03
N PHE A 100 18.91 3.63 6.45
CA PHE A 100 18.12 2.96 7.49
C PHE A 100 18.08 3.80 8.77
N ARG A 101 19.25 4.26 9.24
CA ARG A 101 19.36 5.09 10.46
C ARG A 101 18.57 6.40 10.33
N ALA A 102 18.64 7.05 9.17
CA ALA A 102 17.96 8.31 8.91
C ALA A 102 16.43 8.16 8.82
N GLU A 103 15.92 7.10 8.22
CA GLU A 103 14.47 6.88 8.05
C GLU A 103 13.83 6.22 9.29
N VAL A 104 14.51 5.24 9.91
CA VAL A 104 13.97 4.49 11.06
C VAL A 104 14.20 5.22 12.38
N GLY A 105 15.30 5.98 12.54
CA GLY A 105 15.59 6.71 13.78
C GLY A 105 14.45 7.61 14.28
N PRO A 106 13.86 8.47 13.43
CA PRO A 106 12.70 9.27 13.78
C PRO A 106 11.48 8.43 14.20
N LEU A 107 11.20 7.32 13.50
CA LEU A 107 10.10 6.41 13.86
C LEU A 107 10.30 5.81 15.26
N LEU A 108 11.53 5.45 15.62
CA LEU A 108 11.84 4.94 16.96
C LEU A 108 11.69 6.01 18.05
N ALA A 109 12.03 7.26 17.74
CA ALA A 109 11.89 8.38 18.66
C ALA A 109 10.42 8.70 18.95
N GLU A 110 9.58 8.60 17.92
CA GLU A 110 8.17 8.99 17.97
C GLU A 110 7.26 7.86 18.45
N PHE A 111 7.39 6.65 17.89
CA PHE A 111 6.50 5.52 18.15
C PHE A 111 7.10 4.44 19.06
N GLY A 112 8.34 4.62 19.52
CA GLY A 112 8.96 3.77 20.52
C GLY A 112 8.19 3.75 21.85
N LEU A 113 8.52 2.82 22.74
CA LEU A 113 7.95 2.85 24.10
C LEU A 113 8.47 4.08 24.86
N PRO A 114 7.64 4.73 25.70
CA PRO A 114 8.08 5.85 26.52
C PRO A 114 9.37 5.58 27.29
N GLY A 115 10.33 6.50 27.22
CA GLY A 115 11.64 6.38 27.90
C GLY A 115 12.63 5.41 27.24
N SER A 116 12.29 4.79 26.10
CA SER A 116 13.24 3.97 25.35
C SER A 116 14.29 4.82 24.64
N LYS A 117 15.53 4.31 24.58
CA LYS A 117 16.59 4.93 23.79
C LYS A 117 16.33 4.74 22.29
N VAL A 118 16.67 5.76 21.51
CA VAL A 118 16.66 5.71 20.04
C VAL A 118 17.96 5.03 19.59
N THR A 119 17.88 3.75 19.26
CA THR A 119 19.03 2.92 18.88
C THR A 119 18.72 2.14 17.59
N PRO A 120 18.81 2.77 16.40
CA PRO A 120 18.57 2.09 15.11
C PRO A 120 19.51 0.91 14.85
N GLU A 121 20.71 0.93 15.44
CA GLU A 121 21.71 -0.13 15.32
C GLU A 121 21.21 -1.46 15.91
N TYR A 122 20.32 -1.38 16.91
CA TYR A 122 19.75 -2.56 17.56
C TYR A 122 18.89 -3.39 16.59
N PRO A 123 17.77 -2.89 16.02
CA PRO A 123 16.99 -3.68 15.08
C PRO A 123 17.75 -4.00 13.80
N PHE A 124 18.63 -3.10 13.32
CA PHE A 124 19.45 -3.33 12.13
C PHE A 124 20.29 -4.62 12.23
N TRP A 125 20.83 -4.91 13.41
CA TRP A 125 21.62 -6.12 13.69
C TRP A 125 20.77 -7.32 14.12
N HIS A 126 19.86 -7.11 15.09
CA HIS A 126 19.17 -8.21 15.77
C HIS A 126 18.01 -8.81 14.96
N LEU A 127 17.47 -8.09 13.97
CA LEU A 127 16.45 -8.66 13.08
C LEU A 127 16.96 -9.90 12.32
N ARG A 128 18.27 -10.10 12.16
CA ARG A 128 18.81 -11.31 11.52
C ARG A 128 18.38 -12.61 12.22
N GLY A 129 18.12 -12.54 13.53
CA GLY A 129 17.63 -13.66 14.32
C GLY A 129 16.15 -14.02 14.05
N SER A 130 15.39 -13.19 13.32
CA SER A 130 13.99 -13.48 13.01
C SER A 130 13.80 -14.38 11.79
N GLY A 131 14.85 -14.60 10.98
CA GLY A 131 14.72 -15.26 9.67
C GLY A 131 14.12 -14.36 8.58
N LEU A 132 13.63 -13.16 8.91
CA LEU A 132 13.03 -12.21 7.98
C LEU A 132 14.02 -11.18 7.44
N TRP A 133 15.24 -11.12 7.98
CA TRP A 133 16.19 -10.05 7.72
C TRP A 133 17.57 -10.57 7.35
N GLU A 134 18.17 -9.97 6.32
CA GLU A 134 19.54 -10.24 5.93
C GLU A 134 20.40 -8.98 6.02
N LEU A 135 21.70 -9.20 6.23
CA LEU A 135 22.71 -8.17 6.43
C LEU A 135 23.98 -8.56 5.69
N HIS A 136 24.53 -7.63 4.93
CA HIS A 136 25.76 -7.81 4.16
C HIS A 136 26.74 -6.66 4.46
N GLY A 137 28.04 -6.91 4.28
CA GLY A 137 29.09 -5.93 4.55
C GLY A 137 29.58 -5.89 6.01
N ILE A 138 29.22 -6.88 6.82
CA ILE A 138 29.77 -7.12 8.16
C ILE A 138 30.07 -8.61 8.30
N ASP A 139 31.13 -8.93 9.05
CA ASP A 139 31.41 -10.30 9.45
C ASP A 139 30.23 -10.89 10.25
N ARG A 140 29.73 -12.05 9.79
CA ARG A 140 28.59 -12.76 10.41
C ARG A 140 29.00 -13.47 11.70
N GLU A 141 30.28 -13.77 11.88
CA GLU A 141 30.84 -14.48 13.03
C GLU A 141 31.07 -13.56 14.24
N ALA A 142 30.93 -12.23 14.07
CA ALA A 142 31.01 -11.30 15.18
C ALA A 142 29.87 -11.57 16.18
N GLY A 143 30.19 -12.15 17.34
CA GLY A 143 29.21 -12.54 18.36
C GLY A 143 28.51 -11.36 19.07
N SER A 144 28.95 -10.12 18.85
CA SER A 144 28.37 -8.90 19.43
C SER A 144 27.94 -7.91 18.35
N ALA A 145 26.92 -7.11 18.66
CA ALA A 145 26.45 -6.07 17.74
C ALA A 145 27.58 -5.04 17.49
N PRO A 146 27.90 -4.72 16.23
CA PRO A 146 28.91 -3.73 15.91
C PRO A 146 28.48 -2.35 16.44
N GLY A 147 29.44 -1.61 17.00
CA GLY A 147 29.20 -0.24 17.44
C GLY A 147 28.87 0.67 16.25
N VAL A 148 28.16 1.78 16.54
CA VAL A 148 27.73 2.76 15.53
C VAL A 148 28.90 3.27 14.67
N GLY A 149 30.07 3.53 15.26
CA GLY A 149 31.25 3.97 14.50
C GLY A 149 31.77 2.94 13.48
N ALA A 150 31.64 1.64 13.79
CA ALA A 150 31.98 0.59 12.84
C ALA A 150 30.96 0.54 11.68
N LEU A 151 29.66 0.62 12.00
CA LEU A 151 28.59 0.70 11.01
C LEU A 151 28.73 1.93 10.10
N ASP A 152 29.07 3.08 10.68
CA ASP A 152 29.28 4.33 9.95
C ASP A 152 30.49 4.21 8.99
N SER A 153 31.52 3.45 9.36
CA SER A 153 32.72 3.24 8.54
C SER A 153 32.54 2.20 7.44
N THR A 154 31.83 1.09 7.71
CA THR A 154 31.68 -0.02 6.75
C THR A 154 30.46 0.10 5.85
N GLN A 155 29.50 0.97 6.19
CA GLN A 155 28.24 1.19 5.44
C GLN A 155 27.58 -0.12 4.97
N PRO A 156 27.28 -1.04 5.89
CA PRO A 156 26.67 -2.31 5.55
C PRO A 156 25.24 -2.10 5.04
N VAL A 157 24.72 -3.08 4.32
CA VAL A 157 23.35 -3.06 3.77
C VAL A 157 22.51 -4.14 4.43
N ALA A 158 21.27 -3.80 4.78
CA ALA A 158 20.35 -4.74 5.41
C ALA A 158 18.92 -4.53 4.93
N GLY A 159 18.08 -5.56 5.09
CA GLY A 159 16.69 -5.49 4.71
C GLY A 159 15.98 -6.84 4.83
N LEU A 160 14.75 -6.89 4.34
CA LEU A 160 13.99 -8.13 4.24
C LEU A 160 14.75 -9.16 3.39
N THR A 161 14.70 -10.44 3.77
CA THR A 161 15.22 -11.52 2.91
C THR A 161 14.56 -11.47 1.54
N HIS A 162 15.22 -12.03 0.53
CA HIS A 162 14.64 -12.13 -0.81
C HIS A 162 13.26 -12.80 -0.79
N THR A 163 13.13 -13.96 -0.12
CA THR A 163 11.87 -14.71 -0.08
C THR A 163 10.75 -13.93 0.61
N SER A 164 11.03 -13.29 1.76
CA SER A 164 10.04 -12.46 2.44
C SER A 164 9.61 -11.27 1.58
N ALA A 165 10.56 -10.61 0.91
CA ALA A 165 10.27 -9.47 0.04
C ALA A 165 9.41 -9.87 -1.18
N GLU A 166 9.66 -11.04 -1.78
CA GLU A 166 8.86 -11.54 -2.91
C GLU A 166 7.43 -11.90 -2.49
N LEU A 167 7.24 -12.55 -1.34
CA LEU A 167 5.89 -12.80 -0.79
C LEU A 167 5.13 -11.49 -0.55
N LEU A 168 5.82 -10.47 -0.02
CA LEU A 168 5.22 -9.15 0.25
C LEU A 168 4.94 -8.33 -1.01
N ARG A 169 5.31 -8.77 -2.21
CA ARG A 169 4.82 -8.15 -3.45
C ARG A 169 3.33 -8.40 -3.64
N ASP A 170 2.82 -9.54 -3.19
CA ASP A 170 1.39 -9.81 -3.16
C ASP A 170 0.70 -8.81 -2.21
N PRO A 171 -0.29 -8.02 -2.69
CA PRO A 171 -0.89 -6.99 -1.86
C PRO A 171 -1.72 -7.51 -0.69
N LEU A 172 -2.32 -8.70 -0.81
CA LEU A 172 -3.08 -9.31 0.29
C LEU A 172 -2.12 -9.79 1.38
N ILE A 173 -1.06 -10.51 1.03
CA ILE A 173 -0.03 -10.96 2.00
C ILE A 173 0.60 -9.75 2.68
N ARG A 174 0.93 -8.70 1.92
CA ARG A 174 1.47 -7.45 2.46
C ARG A 174 0.53 -6.78 3.46
N LEU A 175 -0.75 -6.69 3.12
CA LEU A 175 -1.77 -6.12 4.01
C LEU A 175 -1.93 -6.96 5.28
N GLN A 176 -1.96 -8.29 5.16
CA GLN A 176 -2.00 -9.19 6.31
C GLN A 176 -0.76 -9.04 7.22
N ALA A 177 0.43 -8.83 6.64
CA ALA A 177 1.64 -8.54 7.39
C ALA A 177 1.55 -7.22 8.18
N VAL A 178 0.97 -6.17 7.58
CA VAL A 178 0.72 -4.89 8.26
C VAL A 178 -0.27 -5.09 9.42
N ILE A 179 -1.41 -5.74 9.17
CA ILE A 179 -2.41 -6.06 10.21
C ILE A 179 -1.75 -6.83 11.37
N LYS A 180 -0.91 -7.82 11.03
CA LYS A 180 -0.22 -8.64 12.02
C LYS A 180 0.69 -7.81 12.92
N LEU A 181 1.50 -6.92 12.34
CA LEU A 181 2.39 -6.04 13.12
C LEU A 181 1.60 -5.05 13.98
N CYS A 182 0.60 -4.39 13.39
CA CYS A 182 -0.33 -3.47 14.05
C CYS A 182 -1.00 -4.10 15.27
N GLY A 183 -1.70 -5.22 15.08
CA GLY A 183 -2.42 -5.90 16.15
C GLY A 183 -1.52 -6.57 17.20
N THR A 184 -0.24 -6.82 16.90
CA THR A 184 0.66 -7.54 17.83
C THR A 184 1.54 -6.59 18.65
N TYR A 185 2.05 -5.50 18.07
CA TYR A 185 3.13 -4.70 18.70
C TYR A 185 2.80 -3.21 18.90
N PHE A 186 1.75 -2.70 18.27
CA PHE A 186 1.43 -1.27 18.26
C PHE A 186 0.17 -0.92 19.07
N ASP A 187 -0.15 -1.75 20.06
CA ASP A 187 -1.14 -1.39 21.08
C ASP A 187 -0.74 -0.08 21.80
N GLY A 188 -1.71 0.81 21.99
CA GLY A 188 -1.50 2.14 22.57
C GLY A 188 -0.65 3.11 21.72
N VAL A 189 -0.57 2.90 20.41
CA VAL A 189 0.01 3.85 19.43
C VAL A 189 -1.11 4.43 18.58
N ASP A 190 -1.00 5.69 18.17
CA ASP A 190 -1.81 6.18 17.05
C ASP A 190 -1.32 5.48 15.76
N GLN A 191 -1.97 4.37 15.42
CA GLN A 191 -1.53 3.54 14.31
C GLN A 191 -1.80 4.18 12.96
N ARG A 192 -2.72 5.15 12.87
CA ARG A 192 -2.97 5.89 11.64
C ARG A 192 -1.83 6.84 11.34
N GLU A 193 -1.44 7.62 12.33
CA GLU A 193 -0.27 8.49 12.25
C GLU A 193 0.98 7.67 11.94
N LEU A 194 1.16 6.51 12.60
CA LEU A 194 2.27 5.61 12.29
C LEU A 194 2.24 5.16 10.83
N LEU A 195 1.10 4.68 10.32
CA LEU A 195 0.98 4.24 8.93
C LEU A 195 1.24 5.37 7.95
N ASP A 196 0.74 6.58 8.22
CA ASP A 196 1.06 7.75 7.40
C ASP A 196 2.56 8.04 7.40
N ARG A 197 3.16 8.12 8.59
CA ARG A 197 4.57 8.42 8.76
C ARG A 197 5.51 7.43 8.07
N VAL A 198 5.15 6.15 8.00
CA VAL A 198 5.93 5.13 7.27
C VAL A 198 5.67 5.10 5.76
N GLY A 199 4.69 5.85 5.25
CA GLY A 199 4.31 5.88 3.85
C GLY A 199 3.29 4.81 3.45
N LEU A 200 2.40 4.45 4.37
CA LEU A 200 1.33 3.46 4.22
C LEU A 200 -0.09 4.06 4.41
N ALA A 201 -0.23 5.40 4.42
CA ALA A 201 -1.53 6.08 4.54
C ALA A 201 -2.56 5.65 3.48
N GLY A 202 -2.14 5.23 2.29
CA GLY A 202 -3.05 4.73 1.26
C GLY A 202 -3.82 3.45 1.63
N TYR A 203 -3.56 2.84 2.80
CA TYR A 203 -4.42 1.78 3.35
C TYR A 203 -5.62 2.32 4.16
N ALA A 204 -5.77 3.63 4.32
CA ALA A 204 -6.87 4.24 5.07
C ALA A 204 -8.23 4.12 4.38
N THR A 205 -8.23 3.99 3.04
CA THR A 205 -9.42 3.86 2.19
C THR A 205 -9.27 2.67 1.24
N ALA A 206 -10.37 2.25 0.60
CA ALA A 206 -10.37 1.17 -0.39
C ALA A 206 -10.00 1.63 -1.81
N ASP A 207 -10.21 2.91 -2.11
CA ASP A 207 -9.89 3.52 -3.40
C ASP A 207 -8.40 3.86 -3.55
N GLY A 208 -7.65 3.85 -2.43
CA GLY A 208 -6.21 4.14 -2.38
C GLY A 208 -5.89 5.61 -2.60
N LEU A 209 -6.89 6.49 -2.55
CA LEU A 209 -6.66 7.92 -2.59
C LEU A 209 -6.16 8.38 -1.23
N ILE A 210 -4.96 8.94 -1.20
CA ILE A 210 -4.52 9.76 -0.07
C ILE A 210 -5.35 11.04 -0.18
N ASP A 211 -6.08 11.42 0.86
CA ASP A 211 -6.83 12.70 0.91
C ASP A 211 -5.92 13.94 0.73
N GLY A 212 -4.60 13.74 0.62
CA GLY A 212 -3.58 14.76 0.40
C GLY A 212 -2.62 14.45 -0.74
N ASP A 213 -3.02 14.72 -1.99
CA ASP A 213 -2.12 15.45 -2.91
C ASP A 213 -1.91 16.89 -2.37
N GLU A 214 -1.74 17.07 -1.07
CA GLU A 214 -1.14 18.27 -0.51
C GLU A 214 0.35 18.05 -0.68
N ASP A 215 0.84 18.40 -1.87
CA ASP A 215 2.25 18.74 -2.05
C ASP A 215 2.61 19.68 -0.90
N SER A 216 3.38 19.14 0.04
CA SER A 216 3.85 19.78 1.25
C SER A 216 4.81 20.91 0.91
N ASP A 217 4.24 22.03 0.48
CA ASP A 217 4.84 23.36 0.53
C ASP A 217 3.99 24.26 1.44
N ASP A 218 3.59 23.73 2.60
CA ASP A 218 3.07 24.54 3.71
C ASP A 218 4.22 25.28 4.38
N GLN A 219 4.70 26.33 3.70
CA GLN A 219 5.23 27.47 4.42
C GLN A 219 4.05 28.14 5.13
N GLU A 220 3.94 27.86 6.43
CA GLU A 220 3.04 28.50 7.38
C GLU A 220 3.26 30.03 7.38
N GLY A 221 2.61 30.70 6.44
CA GLY A 221 2.47 32.14 6.42
C GLY A 221 1.41 32.54 7.43
N THR A 222 1.86 32.96 8.61
CA THR A 222 1.01 33.62 9.61
C THR A 222 0.35 34.86 9.00
N ALA A 223 -0.91 34.74 8.59
CA ALA A 223 -1.73 35.88 8.18
C ALA A 223 -3.14 35.72 8.72
N ALA A 224 -3.57 36.76 9.44
CA ALA A 224 -4.84 36.85 10.13
C ALA A 224 -6.04 36.54 9.21
N THR A 225 -7.01 35.82 9.77
CA THR A 225 -8.28 35.43 9.18
C THR A 225 -9.20 36.64 8.95
N GLU A 226 -9.01 37.35 7.83
CA GLU A 226 -10.08 38.15 7.26
C GLU A 226 -10.96 37.27 6.37
N ARG A 227 -12.29 37.31 6.60
CA ARG A 227 -13.27 36.62 5.75
C ARG A 227 -13.20 37.20 4.33
N ALA A 228 -12.60 36.45 3.41
CA ALA A 228 -12.56 36.81 2.00
C ALA A 228 -13.99 36.92 1.44
N THR A 229 -14.41 38.14 1.10
CA THR A 229 -15.67 38.44 0.41
C THR A 229 -15.38 38.52 -1.08
N GLY A 230 -15.38 37.37 -1.76
CA GLY A 230 -15.16 37.28 -3.20
C GLY A 230 -15.15 35.83 -3.70
N PRO A 231 -15.27 35.58 -5.02
CA PRO A 231 -15.14 34.24 -5.57
C PRO A 231 -13.75 33.68 -5.26
N ALA A 232 -13.72 32.46 -4.73
CA ALA A 232 -12.48 31.79 -4.32
C ALA A 232 -11.46 31.76 -5.47
N ALA A 233 -10.20 32.07 -5.15
CA ALA A 233 -9.11 32.00 -6.11
C ALA A 233 -8.94 30.55 -6.59
N ARG A 234 -8.85 30.36 -7.91
CA ARG A 234 -8.60 29.04 -8.51
C ARG A 234 -7.10 28.83 -8.65
N ARG A 235 -6.58 27.76 -8.06
CA ARG A 235 -5.20 27.30 -8.28
C ARG A 235 -5.21 26.14 -9.28
N PRO A 236 -4.50 26.24 -10.42
CA PRO A 236 -4.36 25.10 -11.32
C PRO A 236 -3.55 24.01 -10.61
N ARG A 237 -4.03 22.76 -10.70
CA ARG A 237 -3.36 21.57 -10.19
C ARG A 237 -3.22 20.57 -11.33
N THR A 238 -2.03 19.98 -11.44
CA THR A 238 -1.76 18.86 -12.35
C THR A 238 -2.04 17.57 -11.61
N PHE A 239 -2.99 16.78 -12.13
CA PHE A 239 -3.30 15.46 -11.58
C PHE A 239 -2.89 14.40 -12.61
N SER A 240 -2.25 13.32 -12.14
CA SER A 240 -2.11 12.09 -12.93
C SER A 240 -3.34 11.21 -12.68
N GLU A 241 -4.17 11.03 -13.70
CA GLU A 241 -5.39 10.21 -13.58
C GLU A 241 -5.10 8.77 -14.01
N LEU A 242 -5.53 7.81 -13.19
CA LEU A 242 -5.55 6.40 -13.57
C LEU A 242 -6.54 6.20 -14.72
N VAL A 243 -6.12 5.53 -15.80
CA VAL A 243 -7.00 5.24 -16.94
C VAL A 243 -8.03 4.20 -16.50
N ARG A 244 -9.30 4.63 -16.40
CA ARG A 244 -10.45 3.78 -16.12
C ARG A 244 -11.20 3.52 -17.41
N ASP A 245 -11.61 2.29 -17.69
CA ASP A 245 -12.46 1.96 -18.82
C ASP A 245 -13.92 2.33 -18.49
N PRO A 246 -14.47 3.41 -19.08
CA PRO A 246 -15.85 3.81 -18.81
C PRO A 246 -16.88 2.78 -19.32
N ALA A 247 -16.49 1.87 -20.21
CA ALA A 247 -17.39 0.85 -20.75
C ALA A 247 -17.77 -0.18 -19.68
N ILE A 248 -16.81 -0.71 -18.92
CA ILE A 248 -17.07 -1.69 -17.84
C ILE A 248 -17.85 -1.05 -16.68
N ALA A 249 -17.56 0.21 -16.37
CA ALA A 249 -18.30 0.98 -15.36
C ALA A 249 -19.75 1.24 -15.79
N ARG A 250 -20.01 1.41 -17.09
CA ARG A 250 -21.38 1.48 -17.62
C ARG A 250 -22.05 0.10 -17.60
N GLU A 251 -21.34 -0.94 -18.01
CA GLU A 251 -21.83 -2.31 -18.05
C GLU A 251 -22.31 -2.80 -16.68
N VAL A 252 -21.52 -2.63 -15.62
CA VAL A 252 -21.94 -3.02 -14.26
C VAL A 252 -23.21 -2.27 -13.83
N LYS A 253 -23.34 -0.98 -14.17
CA LYS A 253 -24.52 -0.19 -13.84
C LYS A 253 -25.75 -0.66 -14.60
N GLU A 254 -25.59 -1.02 -15.87
CA GLU A 254 -26.67 -1.54 -16.72
C GLU A 254 -27.14 -2.92 -16.26
N LEU A 255 -26.22 -3.84 -15.92
CA LEU A 255 -26.53 -5.17 -15.40
C LEU A 255 -27.40 -5.12 -14.12
N HIS A 256 -27.20 -4.12 -13.28
CA HIS A 256 -27.98 -3.92 -12.06
C HIS A 256 -29.14 -2.92 -12.23
N GLY A 257 -29.43 -2.47 -13.46
CA GLY A 257 -30.50 -1.51 -13.76
C GLY A 257 -30.35 -0.17 -13.03
N HIS A 258 -29.11 0.22 -12.71
CA HIS A 258 -28.74 1.33 -11.84
C HIS A 258 -29.30 1.26 -10.40
N GLY A 259 -29.68 0.07 -9.94
CA GLY A 259 -29.99 -0.17 -8.53
C GLY A 259 -28.72 -0.41 -7.74
N CYS A 260 -28.66 0.11 -6.51
CA CYS A 260 -27.59 -0.21 -5.58
C CYS A 260 -27.62 -1.71 -5.22
N GLN A 261 -26.48 -2.39 -5.28
CA GLN A 261 -26.37 -3.80 -4.90
C GLN A 261 -26.54 -4.03 -3.39
N VAL A 262 -26.33 -3.01 -2.55
CA VAL A 262 -26.54 -3.10 -1.10
C VAL A 262 -28.02 -2.93 -0.76
N CYS A 263 -28.61 -1.75 -1.03
CA CYS A 263 -29.97 -1.43 -0.57
C CYS A 263 -31.06 -1.49 -1.66
N GLY A 264 -30.71 -1.84 -2.89
CA GLY A 264 -31.65 -1.92 -4.01
C GLY A 264 -32.21 -0.60 -4.55
N LYS A 265 -31.96 0.54 -3.88
CA LYS A 265 -32.48 1.85 -4.30
C LYS A 265 -31.92 2.24 -5.68
N ARG A 266 -32.81 2.74 -6.54
CA ARG A 266 -32.47 3.30 -7.86
C ARG A 266 -32.69 4.82 -7.82
N LEU A 267 -31.62 5.59 -7.84
CA LEU A 267 -31.69 7.05 -7.74
C LEU A 267 -31.97 7.67 -9.11
N GLN A 268 -32.55 8.88 -9.09
CA GLN A 268 -32.78 9.70 -10.28
C GLN A 268 -32.10 11.06 -10.10
N TYR A 269 -31.26 11.45 -11.05
CA TYR A 269 -30.60 12.75 -11.09
C TYR A 269 -30.73 13.33 -12.50
N LYS A 270 -31.20 14.58 -12.60
CA LYS A 270 -31.47 15.25 -13.90
C LYS A 270 -32.30 14.37 -14.87
N ARG A 271 -33.33 13.68 -14.34
CA ARG A 271 -34.21 12.74 -15.07
C ARG A 271 -33.48 11.54 -15.70
N ARG A 272 -32.34 11.14 -15.15
CA ARG A 272 -31.59 9.94 -15.55
C ARG A 272 -31.30 9.09 -14.31
N PRO A 273 -31.21 7.75 -14.45
CA PRO A 273 -30.79 6.92 -13.34
C PRO A 273 -29.37 7.28 -12.90
N TYR A 274 -29.13 7.25 -11.59
CA TYR A 274 -27.83 7.56 -11.01
C TYR A 274 -27.34 6.41 -10.13
N SER A 275 -26.12 5.96 -10.40
CA SER A 275 -25.38 4.97 -9.61
C SER A 275 -23.88 5.15 -9.87
N GLU A 276 -23.07 4.67 -8.94
CA GLU A 276 -21.62 4.70 -8.97
C GLU A 276 -21.06 3.30 -9.13
N ALA A 277 -19.95 3.19 -9.84
CA ALA A 277 -19.23 1.93 -10.01
C ALA A 277 -18.03 2.01 -9.06
N ALA A 278 -18.10 1.27 -7.97
CA ALA A 278 -17.05 1.22 -6.96
C ALA A 278 -16.12 0.06 -7.26
N HIS A 279 -14.81 0.30 -7.29
CA HIS A 279 -13.83 -0.78 -7.31
C HIS A 279 -13.77 -1.45 -5.94
N ILE A 280 -13.84 -2.77 -5.90
CA ILE A 280 -13.72 -3.53 -4.65
C ILE A 280 -12.30 -3.41 -4.10
N ARG A 281 -11.32 -3.54 -5.00
CA ARG A 281 -9.91 -3.26 -4.77
C ARG A 281 -9.51 -2.08 -5.65
N GLY A 282 -9.17 -0.95 -5.03
CA GLY A 282 -8.79 0.28 -5.74
C GLY A 282 -7.68 0.07 -6.77
N LEU A 283 -7.72 0.82 -7.87
CA LEU A 283 -6.76 0.69 -8.97
C LEU A 283 -5.38 1.27 -8.63
N GLY A 284 -5.34 2.26 -7.74
CA GLY A 284 -4.12 2.97 -7.34
C GLY A 284 -3.26 2.18 -6.36
N LYS A 285 -2.02 2.65 -6.18
CA LYS A 285 -1.18 2.20 -5.06
C LYS A 285 -1.84 2.60 -3.73
N PRO A 286 -1.76 1.79 -2.67
CA PRO A 286 -1.00 0.54 -2.55
C PRO A 286 -1.76 -0.72 -3.01
N HIS A 287 -3.01 -0.59 -3.44
CA HIS A 287 -3.92 -1.71 -3.74
C HIS A 287 -3.62 -2.38 -5.08
N ASN A 288 -3.37 -1.60 -6.13
CA ASN A 288 -3.06 -2.08 -7.49
C ASN A 288 -4.09 -3.12 -7.99
N GLY A 289 -5.38 -2.84 -7.81
CA GLY A 289 -6.48 -3.66 -8.32
C GLY A 289 -6.62 -3.56 -9.84
N PRO A 290 -7.12 -4.60 -10.51
CA PRO A 290 -7.40 -4.57 -11.94
C PRO A 290 -8.68 -3.79 -12.26
N ASP A 291 -8.71 -3.13 -13.42
CA ASP A 291 -9.91 -2.48 -13.92
C ASP A 291 -10.75 -3.48 -14.73
N GLU A 292 -11.54 -4.28 -14.03
CA GLU A 292 -12.31 -5.38 -14.59
C GLU A 292 -13.69 -5.51 -13.94
N LEU A 293 -14.63 -6.08 -14.69
CA LEU A 293 -16.02 -6.24 -14.22
C LEU A 293 -16.13 -7.02 -12.89
N PRO A 294 -15.37 -8.12 -12.64
CA PRO A 294 -15.39 -8.81 -11.35
C PRO A 294 -14.91 -7.99 -10.13
N ASN A 295 -14.19 -6.89 -10.36
CA ASN A 295 -13.70 -5.98 -9.33
C ASN A 295 -14.64 -4.78 -9.12
N LEU A 296 -15.87 -4.79 -9.64
CA LEU A 296 -16.78 -3.66 -9.55
C LEU A 296 -18.04 -3.98 -8.75
N LEU A 297 -18.60 -2.94 -8.10
CA LEU A 297 -19.94 -2.95 -7.53
C LEU A 297 -20.75 -1.75 -8.06
N CYS A 298 -22.02 -1.95 -8.36
CA CYS A 298 -22.97 -0.87 -8.64
C CYS A 298 -23.60 -0.40 -7.31
N LEU A 299 -23.22 0.79 -6.85
CA LEU A 299 -23.63 1.36 -5.55
C LEU A 299 -24.37 2.68 -5.71
N CYS A 300 -25.10 3.10 -4.66
CA CYS A 300 -25.56 4.47 -4.52
C CYS A 300 -24.50 5.31 -3.78
N PRO A 301 -24.51 6.65 -3.86
CA PRO A 301 -23.55 7.53 -3.18
C PRO A 301 -23.26 7.18 -1.73
N ASN A 302 -24.32 6.91 -0.95
CA ASN A 302 -24.15 6.63 0.47
C ASN A 302 -23.38 5.33 0.71
N HIS A 303 -23.71 4.25 0.00
CA HIS A 303 -23.01 2.97 0.18
C HIS A 303 -21.65 2.96 -0.50
N HIS A 304 -21.44 3.75 -1.57
CA HIS A 304 -20.13 3.93 -2.18
C HIS A 304 -19.16 4.55 -1.19
N VAL A 305 -19.55 5.68 -0.58
CA VAL A 305 -18.73 6.36 0.44
C VAL A 305 -18.45 5.46 1.65
N LEU A 306 -19.45 4.70 2.13
CA LEU A 306 -19.24 3.75 3.24
C LEU A 306 -18.31 2.59 2.86
N PHE A 307 -18.39 2.11 1.62
CA PHE A 307 -17.60 0.99 1.16
C PHE A 307 -16.13 1.40 0.92
N ASP A 308 -15.92 2.55 0.28
CA ASP A 308 -14.58 3.11 0.06
C ASP A 308 -13.93 3.56 1.37
N GLY A 309 -14.73 4.10 2.30
CA GLY A 309 -14.29 4.48 3.64
C GLY A 309 -14.06 3.30 4.59
N LEU A 310 -14.20 2.05 4.12
CA LEU A 310 -14.01 0.82 4.91
C LEU A 310 -14.98 0.69 6.10
N GLU A 311 -16.13 1.36 6.07
CA GLU A 311 -17.15 1.33 7.14
C GLU A 311 -18.09 0.12 6.99
N ILE A 312 -18.23 -0.41 5.77
CA ILE A 312 -18.99 -1.63 5.47
C ILE A 312 -18.17 -2.60 4.62
N TYR A 313 -18.43 -3.90 4.74
CA TYR A 313 -17.81 -4.94 3.91
C TYR A 313 -18.81 -6.06 3.58
N VAL A 314 -18.50 -6.88 2.58
CA VAL A 314 -19.27 -8.08 2.23
C VAL A 314 -18.60 -9.29 2.87
N ASP A 315 -19.32 -10.01 3.73
CA ASP A 315 -18.81 -11.23 4.38
C ASP A 315 -18.79 -12.44 3.42
N VAL A 316 -18.23 -13.56 3.88
CA VAL A 316 -18.09 -14.80 3.10
C VAL A 316 -19.42 -15.43 2.68
N ASN A 317 -20.54 -15.05 3.33
CA ASN A 317 -21.88 -15.49 2.97
C ASN A 317 -22.59 -14.49 2.04
N GLY A 318 -21.90 -13.42 1.63
CA GLY A 318 -22.44 -12.35 0.81
C GLY A 318 -23.29 -11.34 1.58
N MET A 319 -23.25 -11.32 2.91
CA MET A 319 -23.98 -10.35 3.72
C MET A 319 -23.16 -9.09 3.95
N VAL A 320 -23.78 -7.93 3.80
CA VAL A 320 -23.13 -6.63 4.04
C VAL A 320 -23.16 -6.31 5.54
N ARG A 321 -22.00 -6.05 6.12
CA ARG A 321 -21.80 -5.82 7.56
C ARG A 321 -21.06 -4.52 7.81
N ASN A 322 -21.25 -3.95 9.01
CA ASN A 322 -20.49 -2.81 9.49
C ASN A 322 -19.14 -3.27 10.06
N THR A 323 -18.06 -2.54 9.75
CA THR A 323 -16.69 -2.86 10.19
C THR A 323 -16.51 -2.74 11.70
N HIS A 324 -17.13 -1.74 12.34
CA HIS A 324 -17.00 -1.46 13.78
C HIS A 324 -18.12 -2.05 14.65
N GLY A 325 -18.88 -3.02 14.13
CA GLY A 325 -20.03 -3.60 14.81
C GLY A 325 -21.35 -2.86 14.55
N GLY A 326 -22.44 -3.38 15.11
CA GLY A 326 -23.81 -3.06 14.67
C GLY A 326 -24.36 -4.16 13.76
N GLY A 327 -25.68 -4.36 13.79
CA GLY A 327 -26.36 -5.46 13.07
C GLY A 327 -26.07 -5.50 11.56
N SER A 328 -26.40 -6.63 10.93
CA SER A 328 -26.34 -6.81 9.48
C SER A 328 -27.09 -5.69 8.75
N VAL A 329 -26.52 -5.21 7.64
CA VAL A 329 -27.23 -4.28 6.75
C VAL A 329 -28.25 -5.09 5.95
N GLU A 330 -27.82 -5.73 4.85
CA GLU A 330 -28.67 -6.52 3.95
C GLU A 330 -27.80 -7.56 3.19
N GLN A 331 -28.43 -8.57 2.55
CA GLN A 331 -27.74 -9.48 1.64
C GLN A 331 -27.34 -8.73 0.36
N LEU A 332 -26.08 -8.83 -0.08
CA LEU A 332 -25.64 -8.21 -1.32
C LEU A 332 -26.42 -8.79 -2.52
N ARG A 333 -27.08 -7.94 -3.29
CA ARG A 333 -27.77 -8.31 -4.51
C ARG A 333 -26.77 -8.75 -5.58
N ARG A 334 -26.96 -9.97 -6.09
CA ARG A 334 -26.14 -10.57 -7.15
C ARG A 334 -26.93 -10.59 -8.48
N HIS A 335 -26.22 -10.65 -9.59
CA HIS A 335 -26.79 -10.81 -10.93
C HIS A 335 -26.01 -11.88 -11.68
N ASN A 336 -26.68 -12.76 -12.43
CA ASN A 336 -26.03 -13.92 -13.07
C ASN A 336 -24.96 -13.53 -14.11
N GLY A 337 -25.12 -12.37 -14.75
CA GLY A 337 -24.13 -11.80 -15.67
C GLY A 337 -23.03 -10.97 -15.00
N HIS A 338 -23.08 -10.79 -13.67
CA HIS A 338 -22.08 -10.04 -12.91
C HIS A 338 -21.46 -10.94 -11.84
N ARG A 339 -20.36 -11.62 -12.19
CA ARG A 339 -19.60 -12.47 -11.28
C ARG A 339 -18.51 -11.64 -10.60
N ILE A 340 -18.73 -11.30 -9.35
CA ILE A 340 -17.73 -10.65 -8.49
C ILE A 340 -16.67 -11.69 -8.11
N ASP A 341 -15.39 -11.32 -8.20
CA ASP A 341 -14.29 -12.16 -7.75
C ASP A 341 -14.17 -12.08 -6.22
N GLU A 342 -14.13 -13.24 -5.58
CA GLU A 342 -14.01 -13.35 -4.12
C GLU A 342 -12.64 -12.86 -3.64
N ALA A 343 -11.59 -12.95 -4.46
CA ALA A 343 -10.25 -12.47 -4.10
C ALA A 343 -10.22 -10.95 -3.84
N HIS A 344 -11.01 -10.17 -4.59
CA HIS A 344 -11.14 -8.73 -4.34
C HIS A 344 -11.91 -8.46 -3.05
N LEU A 345 -12.96 -9.25 -2.77
CA LEU A 345 -13.72 -9.15 -1.52
C LEU A 345 -12.88 -9.56 -0.30
N ASP A 346 -12.04 -10.60 -0.42
CA ASP A 346 -11.06 -10.99 0.60
C ASP A 346 -10.09 -9.85 0.92
N TYR A 347 -9.57 -9.20 -0.13
CA TYR A 347 -8.71 -8.04 0.02
C TYR A 347 -9.40 -6.87 0.73
N HIS A 348 -10.62 -6.52 0.31
CA HIS A 348 -11.41 -5.46 0.94
C HIS A 348 -11.72 -5.78 2.41
N ARG A 349 -12.06 -7.03 2.74
CA ARG A 349 -12.24 -7.48 4.12
C ARG A 349 -10.99 -7.31 4.97
N ALA A 350 -9.81 -7.61 4.42
CA ALA A 350 -8.54 -7.38 5.11
C ALA A 350 -8.30 -5.88 5.37
N LEU A 351 -8.67 -4.98 4.44
CA LEU A 351 -8.58 -3.54 4.66
C LEU A 351 -9.50 -3.09 5.80
N CYS A 352 -10.75 -3.58 5.82
CA CYS A 352 -11.66 -3.31 6.93
C CYS A 352 -11.13 -3.83 8.27
N GLU A 353 -10.46 -4.98 8.29
CA GLU A 353 -9.81 -5.49 9.50
C GLU A 353 -8.65 -4.58 9.97
N LEU A 354 -7.83 -4.08 9.04
CA LEU A 354 -6.81 -3.07 9.38
C LEU A 354 -7.45 -1.80 9.94
N ASN A 355 -8.53 -1.31 9.33
CA ASN A 355 -9.26 -0.14 9.81
C ASN A 355 -9.81 -0.36 11.23
N ARG A 356 -10.31 -1.57 11.51
CA ARG A 356 -10.80 -1.95 12.84
C ARG A 356 -9.70 -1.96 13.91
N VAL A 357 -8.50 -2.45 13.57
CA VAL A 357 -7.36 -2.53 14.50
C VAL A 357 -6.68 -1.17 14.70
N THR A 358 -6.75 -0.27 13.72
CA THR A 358 -6.07 1.04 13.77
C THR A 358 -6.91 2.17 14.36
N ARG A 359 -8.24 2.00 14.47
CA ARG A 359 -9.16 2.97 15.13
C ARG A 359 -9.37 2.74 16.62
N SER A 360 -8.84 1.65 17.19
CA SER A 360 -9.09 1.24 18.58
C SER A 360 -8.19 1.94 19.58
#